data_AF-A0A4Q1D1X7-F1
#
_entry.id   AF-A0A4Q1D1X7-F1
#
_cell.length_a   1.000
_cell.length_b   1.000
_cell.length_c   1.000
_cell.angle_alpha   90.00
_cell.angle_beta   90.00
_cell.angle_gamma   90.00
#
_symmetry.space_group_name_H-M   'P 1'
#
loop_
_entity.id
_entity.type
_entity.pdbx_description
1 polymer ?
#
loop_
_entity_poly.entity_id
_entity_poly.type
_entity_poly.pdbx_seq_one_letter_code
_entity_poly.pdbx_strand_id
1 'polypeptide(L)'
;MQDFDAQLTILKQQLKKLQLEQLQLQVSITELERQWNASGQSATPIMPAASETPAVPQTVLPRARNRTGKFSSGQSLEDFIGTNIISKVGILITIIGIFIGAKYAIDKDLVSPAVRMAGGYVAALLLVATGLWLKQKYTQFSAVLVGGGVAVVYFITYSAFGFYHLFSQPLAFVLMLVTTIAAVALACWYDQQVIALLGQVAAYAIPLLLSDGSGNILVLFTYTAVINAGILVLSFRREWKLLYRIAFIITWALYLFWVVTRDVKGTPLAAGLGFLTIQFITFYVTFLAYKIFRKALYERSEMIVLLANALLYFILGYAVTGHFFEEAGSLAAFTMLNAVFHFIVGYFIYKADLADKSVKEFIVGLGLLFLSIAIPVKLDGGWVTLLWSLEAVMLAVVAIRTNRRLYFDMAIPVMLVAVISLFHDLFWANALLWERYMAMTGIALACVALERSTRKLVVRSDVKSLLVLAFQLLLLVCICNEYLYWLTRSGARNQYKLGLSVIWGLYALAILFLGLTYDKKNWRIWAIFIFTCTILKLFIYDLSALSTIAKTIVMTFTGIILLVASFLYNKYKNVLMPKEPENEQGL
;
A
#
# COMPACT_ATOMS: atom_id res chain seq x y z
N MET A 1 -36.75 10.48 55.44
CA MET A 1 -37.65 11.07 54.42
C MET A 1 -37.43 12.57 54.24
N GLN A 2 -37.33 13.39 55.30
CA GLN A 2 -37.15 14.85 55.17
C GLN A 2 -35.89 15.33 54.42
N ASP A 3 -34.80 14.56 54.39
CA ASP A 3 -33.53 14.96 53.74
C ASP A 3 -33.53 14.74 52.21
N PHE A 4 -34.36 13.84 51.70
CA PHE A 4 -34.43 13.53 50.26
C PHE A 4 -35.23 14.59 49.49
N ASP A 5 -36.33 15.09 50.07
CA ASP A 5 -37.14 16.15 49.47
C ASP A 5 -36.38 17.48 49.37
N ALA A 6 -35.49 17.75 50.33
CA ALA A 6 -34.61 18.92 50.29
C ALA A 6 -33.60 18.84 49.14
N GLN A 7 -32.97 17.68 48.94
CA GLN A 7 -32.04 17.45 47.83
C GLN A 7 -32.74 17.48 46.47
N LEU A 8 -33.94 16.92 46.36
CA LEU A 8 -34.75 16.96 45.14
C LEU A 8 -35.14 18.39 44.76
N THR A 9 -35.45 19.23 45.75
CA THR A 9 -35.78 20.65 45.55
C THR A 9 -34.57 21.44 45.04
N ILE A 10 -33.38 21.19 45.61
CA ILE A 10 -32.12 21.80 45.16
C ILE A 10 -31.81 21.37 43.72
N LEU A 11 -32.00 20.09 43.39
CA LEU A 11 -31.75 19.57 42.04
C LEU A 11 -32.71 20.18 41.01
N LYS A 12 -34.01 20.32 41.35
CA LYS A 12 -35.00 20.99 40.49
C LYS A 12 -34.66 22.47 40.27
N GLN A 13 -34.14 23.15 41.30
CA GLN A 13 -33.65 24.53 41.16
C GLN A 13 -32.42 24.63 40.25
N GLN A 14 -31.45 23.72 40.40
CA GLN A 14 -30.27 23.68 39.53
C GLN A 14 -30.63 23.39 38.07
N LEU A 15 -31.57 22.46 37.84
CA LEU A 15 -32.04 22.15 36.49
C LEU A 15 -32.73 23.36 35.84
N LYS A 16 -33.57 24.08 36.59
CA LYS A 16 -34.23 25.30 36.11
C LYS A 16 -33.23 26.41 35.79
N LYS A 17 -32.16 26.53 36.59
CA LYS A 17 -31.07 27.47 36.33
C LYS A 17 -30.30 27.12 35.05
N LEU A 18 -29.98 25.85 34.83
CA LEU A 18 -29.31 25.39 33.62
C LEU A 18 -30.18 25.59 32.36
N GLN A 19 -31.49 25.36 32.46
CA GLN A 19 -32.43 25.64 31.36
C GLN A 19 -32.48 27.13 31.01
N LEU A 20 -32.42 28.02 32.01
CA LEU A 20 -32.35 29.47 31.81
C LEU A 20 -31.03 29.90 31.15
N GLU A 21 -29.89 29.36 31.59
CA GLU A 21 -28.57 29.62 30.98
C GLU A 21 -28.53 29.14 29.53
N GLN A 22 -29.11 27.98 29.22
CA GLN A 22 -29.22 27.47 27.85
C GLN A 22 -30.05 28.40 26.96
N LEU A 23 -31.16 28.93 27.47
CA LEU A 23 -32.01 29.89 26.76
C LEU A 23 -31.29 31.21 26.51
N GLN A 24 -30.53 31.71 27.48
CA GLN A 24 -29.71 32.92 27.32
C GLN A 24 -28.60 32.74 26.27
N LEU A 25 -27.98 31.56 26.23
CA LEU A 25 -26.97 31.24 25.22
C LEU A 25 -27.57 31.17 23.82
N GLN A 26 -28.76 30.58 23.66
CA GLN A 26 -29.45 30.54 22.35
C GLN A 26 -29.82 31.95 21.86
N VAL A 27 -30.30 32.82 22.74
CA VAL A 27 -30.56 34.23 22.41
C VAL A 27 -29.26 34.93 22.00
N SER A 28 -28.17 34.73 22.75
CA SER A 28 -26.87 35.34 22.44
C SER A 28 -26.29 34.88 21.10
N ILE A 29 -26.43 33.60 20.76
CA ILE A 29 -26.01 33.07 19.45
C ILE A 29 -26.84 33.69 18.33
N THR A 30 -28.15 33.83 18.52
CA THR A 30 -29.05 34.44 17.54
C THR A 30 -28.71 35.94 17.34
N GLU A 31 -28.34 36.63 18.41
CA GLU A 31 -27.87 38.03 18.37
C GLU A 31 -26.55 38.15 17.60
N LEU A 32 -25.60 37.25 17.84
CA LEU A 32 -24.31 37.20 17.16
C LEU A 32 -24.46 36.87 15.67
N GLU A 33 -25.36 35.94 15.32
CA GLU A 33 -25.71 35.65 13.92
C GLU A 33 -26.34 36.86 13.23
N ARG A 34 -27.21 37.60 13.92
CA ARG A 34 -27.75 38.88 13.41
C ARG A 34 -26.65 39.92 13.21
N GLN A 35 -25.74 40.09 14.16
CA GLN A 35 -24.62 41.02 14.05
C GLN A 35 -23.65 40.64 12.93
N TRP A 36 -23.38 39.35 12.75
CA TRP A 36 -22.56 38.84 11.66
C TRP A 36 -23.21 39.08 10.29
N ASN A 37 -24.52 38.84 10.19
CA ASN A 37 -25.26 39.09 8.96
C ASN A 37 -25.41 40.59 8.65
N ALA A 38 -25.45 41.44 9.67
CA ALA A 38 -25.43 42.90 9.53
C ALA A 38 -24.03 43.45 9.17
N SER A 39 -22.95 42.82 9.64
CA SER A 39 -21.57 43.23 9.33
C SER A 39 -21.08 42.77 7.95
N GLY A 40 -21.73 41.77 7.35
CA GLY A 40 -21.46 41.28 6.00
C GLY A 40 -21.82 42.24 4.85
N GLN A 41 -22.35 43.44 5.12
CA GLN A 41 -22.76 44.42 4.10
C GLN A 41 -21.86 45.67 3.97
N SER A 42 -20.78 45.82 4.73
CA SER A 42 -19.95 47.06 4.73
C SER A 42 -18.48 46.89 4.30
N ALA A 43 -18.18 45.96 3.39
CA ALA A 43 -16.86 45.90 2.77
C ALA A 43 -16.96 45.97 1.24
N THR A 44 -17.19 47.16 0.71
CA THR A 44 -16.77 47.49 -0.67
C THR A 44 -15.25 47.60 -0.69
N PRO A 45 -14.51 46.70 -1.37
CA PRO A 45 -13.08 46.88 -1.58
C PRO A 45 -12.89 47.93 -2.67
N ILE A 46 -12.10 48.98 -2.39
CA ILE A 46 -11.61 49.88 -3.44
C ILE A 46 -10.61 49.08 -4.27
N MET A 47 -10.98 48.75 -5.51
CA MET A 47 -10.11 48.10 -6.50
C MET A 47 -9.64 49.16 -7.52
N PRO A 48 -8.35 49.16 -7.96
CA PRO A 48 -7.88 50.06 -9.00
C PRO A 48 -8.54 49.76 -10.34
N ALA A 49 -8.79 50.80 -11.14
CA ALA A 49 -9.43 50.73 -12.44
C ALA A 49 -8.78 49.68 -13.37
N ALA A 50 -9.51 48.60 -13.66
CA ALA A 50 -9.16 47.63 -14.67
C ALA A 50 -9.78 48.04 -16.01
N SER A 51 -8.93 48.17 -17.01
CA SER A 51 -9.27 48.38 -18.41
C SER A 51 -10.25 47.33 -18.94
N GLU A 52 -11.29 47.81 -19.61
CA GLU A 52 -12.36 47.02 -20.22
C GLU A 52 -11.79 46.03 -21.23
N THR A 53 -11.98 44.74 -20.96
CA THR A 53 -11.83 43.68 -21.95
C THR A 53 -13.24 43.24 -22.36
N PRO A 54 -13.54 43.03 -23.65
CA PRO A 54 -14.91 42.80 -24.11
C PRO A 54 -15.54 41.57 -23.45
N ALA A 55 -16.79 41.74 -23.00
CA ALA A 55 -17.57 40.69 -22.38
C ALA A 55 -17.74 39.49 -23.33
N VAL A 56 -17.16 38.35 -22.97
CA VAL A 56 -17.59 37.05 -23.49
C VAL A 56 -19.00 36.80 -22.95
N PRO A 57 -20.00 36.45 -23.77
CA PRO A 57 -21.33 36.11 -23.28
C PRO A 57 -21.20 34.95 -22.29
N GLN A 58 -21.49 35.20 -21.02
CA GLN A 58 -21.62 34.14 -20.04
C GLN A 58 -22.87 33.35 -20.40
N THR A 59 -22.69 32.21 -21.05
CA THR A 59 -23.71 31.18 -21.15
C THR A 59 -24.09 30.82 -19.72
N VAL A 60 -25.30 31.21 -19.31
CA VAL A 60 -25.89 30.83 -18.02
C VAL A 60 -25.94 29.30 -18.00
N LEU A 61 -24.95 28.68 -17.37
CA LEU A 61 -25.01 27.24 -17.10
C LEU A 61 -26.19 27.05 -16.14
N PRO A 62 -27.19 26.23 -16.49
CA PRO A 62 -28.30 25.97 -15.61
C PRO A 62 -27.75 25.36 -14.32
N ARG A 63 -28.12 25.99 -13.19
CA ARG A 63 -27.90 25.49 -11.84
C ARG A 63 -28.24 24.00 -11.82
N ALA A 64 -27.24 23.14 -11.59
CA ALA A 64 -27.42 21.70 -11.49
C ALA A 64 -28.36 21.40 -10.32
N ARG A 65 -29.66 21.34 -10.63
CA ARG A 65 -30.70 20.84 -9.76
C ARG A 65 -30.37 19.37 -9.57
N ASN A 66 -29.98 18.98 -8.37
CA ASN A 66 -29.95 17.57 -7.95
C ASN A 66 -31.37 17.01 -8.12
N ARG A 67 -31.67 16.54 -9.32
CA ARG A 67 -32.79 15.66 -9.62
C ARG A 67 -32.34 14.28 -9.15
N THR A 68 -32.75 13.90 -7.96
CA THR A 68 -33.06 12.49 -7.69
C THR A 68 -34.17 12.11 -8.66
N GLY A 69 -33.79 11.75 -9.88
CA GLY A 69 -34.70 11.25 -10.88
C GLY A 69 -35.24 9.92 -10.40
N LYS A 70 -36.50 9.92 -9.92
CA LYS A 70 -37.35 8.74 -10.12
C LYS A 70 -37.24 8.41 -11.61
N PHE A 71 -36.73 7.22 -11.93
CA PHE A 71 -36.83 6.67 -13.27
C PHE A 71 -38.31 6.64 -13.64
N SER A 72 -38.74 7.58 -14.49
CA SER A 72 -39.98 7.44 -15.22
C SER A 72 -39.75 6.32 -16.22
N SER A 73 -40.21 5.13 -15.87
CA SER A 73 -40.36 3.99 -16.78
C SER A 73 -41.31 4.40 -17.90
N GLY A 74 -40.72 4.78 -19.04
CA GLY A 74 -41.45 5.24 -20.22
C GLY A 74 -40.56 5.69 -21.37
N GLN A 75 -39.27 5.33 -21.37
CA GLN A 75 -38.51 5.26 -22.62
C GLN A 75 -38.64 3.81 -23.11
N SER A 76 -39.14 3.66 -24.34
CA SER A 76 -39.45 2.37 -24.94
C SER A 76 -38.24 1.44 -24.79
N LEU A 77 -38.52 0.19 -24.40
CA LEU A 77 -37.54 -0.91 -24.42
C LEU A 77 -36.78 -0.96 -25.77
N GLU A 78 -37.45 -0.48 -26.82
CA GLU A 78 -37.02 -0.33 -28.19
C GLU A 78 -35.80 0.61 -28.37
N ASP A 79 -35.72 1.75 -27.67
CA ASP A 79 -34.57 2.67 -27.78
C ASP A 79 -33.31 2.11 -27.09
N PHE A 80 -33.50 1.38 -25.97
CA PHE A 80 -32.41 0.76 -25.21
C PHE A 80 -31.89 -0.52 -25.89
N ILE A 81 -32.80 -1.35 -26.42
CA ILE A 81 -32.46 -2.55 -27.20
C ILE A 81 -31.86 -2.15 -28.55
N GLY A 82 -32.52 -1.22 -29.25
CA GLY A 82 -32.18 -0.79 -30.61
C GLY A 82 -30.82 -0.12 -30.74
N THR A 83 -30.48 0.79 -29.83
CA THR A 83 -29.32 1.68 -30.04
C THR A 83 -28.04 1.19 -29.35
N ASN A 84 -28.16 0.51 -28.20
CA ASN A 84 -27.02 0.23 -27.32
C ASN A 84 -26.71 -1.26 -27.14
N ILE A 85 -27.69 -2.16 -27.30
CA ILE A 85 -27.48 -3.61 -27.18
C ILE A 85 -27.23 -4.22 -28.56
N ILE A 86 -28.10 -3.97 -29.54
CA ILE A 86 -27.97 -4.54 -30.88
C ILE A 86 -26.65 -4.12 -31.55
N SER A 87 -26.25 -2.85 -31.44
CA SER A 87 -24.98 -2.36 -32.00
C SER A 87 -23.76 -3.02 -31.35
N LYS A 88 -23.75 -3.17 -30.02
CA LYS A 88 -22.66 -3.84 -29.27
C LYS A 88 -22.59 -5.34 -29.56
N VAL A 89 -23.75 -6.01 -29.63
CA VAL A 89 -23.84 -7.43 -29.98
C VAL A 89 -23.43 -7.65 -31.43
N GLY A 90 -23.86 -6.79 -32.34
CA GLY A 90 -23.44 -6.81 -33.75
C GLY A 90 -21.93 -6.65 -33.90
N ILE A 91 -21.32 -5.64 -33.26
CA ILE A 91 -19.86 -5.46 -33.23
C ILE A 91 -19.17 -6.71 -32.68
N LEU A 92 -19.69 -7.28 -31.58
CA LEU A 92 -19.11 -8.49 -30.98
C LEU A 92 -19.17 -9.68 -31.93
N ILE A 93 -20.31 -9.93 -32.59
CA ILE A 93 -20.47 -11.00 -33.58
C ILE A 93 -19.54 -10.78 -34.77
N THR A 94 -19.42 -9.54 -35.27
CA THR A 94 -18.50 -9.21 -36.36
C THR A 94 -17.04 -9.46 -35.97
N ILE A 95 -16.63 -9.05 -34.76
CA ILE A 95 -15.28 -9.32 -34.24
C ILE A 95 -15.03 -10.83 -34.17
N ILE A 96 -15.98 -11.60 -33.64
CA ILE A 96 -15.88 -13.06 -33.56
C ILE A 96 -15.77 -13.68 -34.96
N GLY A 97 -16.61 -13.24 -35.91
CA GLY A 97 -16.59 -13.72 -37.29
C GLY A 97 -15.27 -13.42 -37.99
N ILE A 98 -14.72 -12.21 -37.82
CA ILE A 98 -13.39 -11.84 -38.34
C ILE A 98 -12.32 -12.74 -37.71
N PHE A 99 -12.38 -12.99 -36.39
CA PHE A 99 -11.40 -13.82 -35.69
C PHE A 99 -11.44 -15.28 -36.17
N ILE A 100 -12.64 -15.86 -36.31
CA ILE A 100 -12.84 -17.22 -36.81
C ILE A 100 -12.38 -17.32 -38.27
N GLY A 101 -12.77 -16.37 -39.13
CA GLY A 101 -12.36 -16.34 -40.54
C GLY A 101 -10.85 -16.20 -40.71
N ALA A 102 -10.22 -15.29 -39.96
CA ALA A 102 -8.78 -15.12 -39.93
C ALA A 102 -8.08 -16.39 -39.45
N LYS A 103 -8.57 -17.00 -38.35
CA LYS A 103 -8.05 -18.28 -37.86
C LYS A 103 -8.21 -19.41 -38.88
N TYR A 104 -9.35 -19.52 -39.55
CA TYR A 104 -9.58 -20.53 -40.59
C TYR A 104 -8.60 -20.34 -41.77
N ALA A 105 -8.43 -19.10 -42.23
CA ALA A 105 -7.48 -18.78 -43.30
C ALA A 105 -6.02 -19.05 -42.89
N ILE A 106 -5.71 -18.89 -41.60
CA ILE A 106 -4.42 -19.22 -41.01
C ILE A 106 -4.21 -20.74 -40.94
N ASP A 107 -5.17 -21.47 -40.37
CA ASP A 107 -5.11 -22.91 -40.11
C ASP A 107 -5.16 -23.75 -41.41
N LYS A 108 -5.68 -23.18 -42.50
CA LYS A 108 -5.74 -23.80 -43.84
C LYS A 108 -4.69 -23.26 -44.82
N ASP A 109 -3.75 -22.45 -44.34
CA ASP A 109 -2.69 -21.83 -45.14
C ASP A 109 -3.19 -21.07 -46.39
N LEU A 110 -4.43 -20.57 -46.35
CA LEU A 110 -5.04 -19.83 -47.46
C LEU A 110 -4.37 -18.47 -47.71
N VAL A 111 -3.72 -17.92 -46.68
CA VAL A 111 -2.94 -16.68 -46.77
C VAL A 111 -1.54 -17.00 -46.28
N SER A 112 -0.50 -16.71 -47.07
CA SER A 112 0.88 -16.96 -46.63
C SER A 112 1.26 -16.08 -45.44
N PRO A 113 2.17 -16.53 -44.54
CA PRO A 113 2.65 -15.72 -43.43
C PRO A 113 3.12 -14.32 -43.85
N ALA A 114 3.84 -14.20 -44.98
CA ALA A 114 4.31 -12.93 -45.50
C ALA A 114 3.15 -11.97 -45.83
N VAL A 115 2.08 -12.46 -46.47
CA VAL A 115 0.89 -11.64 -46.80
C VAL A 115 0.14 -11.25 -45.53
N ARG A 116 0.05 -12.13 -44.53
CA ARG A 116 -0.55 -11.80 -43.22
C ARG A 116 0.20 -10.66 -42.54
N MET A 117 1.54 -10.73 -42.53
CA MET A 117 2.37 -9.69 -41.90
C MET A 117 2.29 -8.37 -42.68
N ALA A 118 2.38 -8.41 -44.01
CA ALA A 118 2.23 -7.24 -44.86
C ALA A 118 0.86 -6.56 -44.66
N GLY A 119 -0.23 -7.34 -44.65
CA GLY A 119 -1.57 -6.85 -44.36
C GLY A 119 -1.69 -6.22 -42.97
N GLY A 120 -1.03 -6.81 -41.97
CA GLY A 120 -0.93 -6.25 -40.61
C GLY A 120 -0.25 -4.88 -40.58
N TYR A 121 0.89 -4.71 -41.28
CA TYR A 121 1.56 -3.41 -41.39
C TYR A 121 0.70 -2.38 -42.14
N VAL A 122 0.05 -2.77 -43.23
CA VAL A 122 -0.86 -1.88 -43.97
C VAL A 122 -2.01 -1.44 -43.08
N ALA A 123 -2.64 -2.35 -42.34
CA ALA A 123 -3.69 -2.02 -41.39
C ALA A 123 -3.21 -1.07 -40.29
N ALA A 124 -2.00 -1.31 -39.74
CA ALA A 124 -1.40 -0.44 -38.74
C ALA A 124 -1.13 0.98 -39.27
N LEU A 125 -0.58 1.09 -40.49
CA LEU A 125 -0.36 2.37 -41.17
C LEU A 125 -1.67 3.09 -41.46
N LEU A 126 -2.72 2.37 -41.88
CA LEU A 126 -4.06 2.94 -42.07
C LEU A 126 -4.63 3.47 -40.75
N LEU A 127 -4.46 2.75 -39.63
CA LEU A 127 -4.87 3.23 -38.31
C LEU A 127 -4.13 4.51 -37.92
N VAL A 128 -2.80 4.55 -38.09
CA VAL A 128 -2.01 5.75 -37.81
C VAL A 128 -2.44 6.90 -38.72
N ALA A 129 -2.52 6.70 -40.03
CA ALA A 129 -2.91 7.71 -41.01
C ALA A 129 -4.32 8.27 -40.74
N THR A 130 -5.27 7.40 -40.40
CA THR A 130 -6.62 7.78 -39.98
C THR A 130 -6.54 8.62 -38.71
N GLY A 131 -5.75 8.20 -37.72
CA GLY A 131 -5.52 8.98 -36.50
C GLY A 131 -4.93 10.37 -36.79
N LEU A 132 -3.98 10.47 -37.72
CA LEU A 132 -3.40 11.75 -38.13
C LEU A 132 -4.44 12.66 -38.79
N TRP A 133 -5.30 12.10 -39.64
CA TRP A 133 -6.39 12.82 -40.29
C TRP A 133 -7.44 13.33 -39.28
N LEU A 134 -7.84 12.51 -38.30
CA LEU A 134 -8.81 12.91 -37.27
C LEU A 134 -8.24 13.87 -36.22
N LYS A 135 -6.92 14.11 -36.18
CA LYS A 135 -6.27 14.93 -35.15
C LYS A 135 -6.91 16.30 -34.97
N GLN A 136 -7.25 16.97 -36.06
CA GLN A 136 -7.78 18.34 -36.01
C GLN A 136 -9.11 18.45 -35.26
N LYS A 137 -9.95 17.39 -35.32
CA LYS A 137 -11.30 17.41 -34.76
C LYS A 137 -11.44 16.59 -33.48
N TYR A 138 -10.60 15.57 -33.28
CA TYR A 138 -10.72 14.61 -32.18
C TYR A 138 -9.34 14.19 -31.62
N THR A 139 -8.57 15.13 -31.05
CA THR A 139 -7.18 14.90 -30.60
C THR A 139 -7.00 13.70 -29.65
N GLN A 140 -7.89 13.55 -28.66
CA GLN A 140 -7.76 12.44 -27.68
C GLN A 140 -8.07 11.08 -28.31
N PHE A 141 -9.16 11.00 -29.07
CA PHE A 141 -9.56 9.77 -29.76
C PHE A 141 -8.52 9.35 -30.82
N SER A 142 -8.04 10.32 -31.61
CA SER A 142 -6.99 10.08 -32.60
C SER A 142 -5.68 9.63 -31.96
N ALA A 143 -5.30 10.15 -30.79
CA ALA A 143 -4.10 9.70 -30.09
C ALA A 143 -4.20 8.22 -29.68
N VAL A 144 -5.38 7.75 -29.27
CA VAL A 144 -5.61 6.32 -29.01
C VAL A 144 -5.48 5.50 -30.29
N LEU A 145 -6.00 5.99 -31.42
CA LEU A 145 -5.92 5.30 -32.71
C LEU A 145 -4.47 5.20 -33.22
N VAL A 146 -3.70 6.28 -33.10
CA VAL A 146 -2.26 6.31 -33.43
C VAL A 146 -1.48 5.36 -32.52
N GLY A 147 -1.73 5.42 -31.20
CA GLY A 147 -1.10 4.52 -30.24
C GLY A 147 -1.44 3.05 -30.49
N GLY A 148 -2.69 2.76 -30.88
CA GLY A 148 -3.13 1.44 -31.31
C GLY A 148 -2.40 0.97 -32.57
N GLY A 149 -2.28 1.82 -33.59
CA GLY A 149 -1.50 1.53 -34.79
C GLY A 149 -0.03 1.20 -34.48
N VAL A 150 0.62 2.00 -33.63
CA VAL A 150 1.99 1.73 -33.14
C VAL A 150 2.06 0.35 -32.45
N ALA A 151 1.11 0.04 -31.58
CA ALA A 151 1.07 -1.27 -30.90
C ALA A 151 0.90 -2.44 -31.88
N VAL A 152 0.10 -2.26 -32.95
CA VAL A 152 -0.04 -3.27 -34.01
C VAL A 152 1.26 -3.47 -34.77
N VAL A 153 1.98 -2.39 -35.14
CA VAL A 153 3.32 -2.50 -35.78
C VAL A 153 4.25 -3.35 -34.92
N TYR A 154 4.28 -3.10 -33.62
CA TYR A 154 5.05 -3.87 -32.65
C TYR A 154 4.68 -5.36 -32.63
N PHE A 155 3.39 -5.66 -32.51
CA PHE A 155 2.89 -7.03 -32.45
C PHE A 155 3.15 -7.81 -33.75
N ILE A 156 2.97 -7.17 -34.91
CA ILE A 156 3.24 -7.76 -36.22
C ILE A 156 4.73 -7.99 -36.42
N THR A 157 5.59 -7.05 -36.01
CA THR A 157 7.06 -7.22 -36.07
C THR A 157 7.51 -8.42 -35.24
N TYR A 158 7.02 -8.52 -34.00
CA TYR A 158 7.32 -9.66 -33.14
C TYR A 158 6.78 -10.96 -33.73
N SER A 159 5.53 -10.99 -34.21
CA SER A 159 4.94 -12.21 -34.79
C SER A 159 5.74 -12.69 -36.01
N ALA A 160 6.17 -11.78 -36.87
CA ALA A 160 7.02 -12.08 -38.02
C ALA A 160 8.36 -12.71 -37.60
N PHE A 161 8.95 -12.27 -36.49
CA PHE A 161 10.18 -12.84 -35.93
C PHE A 161 9.93 -14.16 -35.18
N GLY A 162 9.10 -14.12 -34.13
CA GLY A 162 8.98 -15.17 -33.12
C GLY A 162 8.05 -16.32 -33.51
N PHE A 163 7.03 -16.08 -34.33
CA PHE A 163 6.09 -17.15 -34.74
C PHE A 163 6.32 -17.63 -36.16
N TYR A 164 6.73 -16.74 -37.07
CA TYR A 164 6.85 -17.07 -38.49
C TYR A 164 8.30 -17.08 -39.02
N HIS A 165 9.29 -16.69 -38.20
CA HIS A 165 10.72 -16.67 -38.57
C HIS A 165 11.03 -15.93 -39.89
N LEU A 166 10.19 -14.97 -40.28
CA LEU A 166 10.35 -14.16 -41.49
C LEU A 166 11.43 -13.09 -41.34
N PHE A 167 11.65 -12.62 -40.11
CA PHE A 167 12.68 -11.62 -39.81
C PHE A 167 13.79 -12.22 -38.96
N SER A 168 15.02 -11.76 -39.23
CA SER A 168 16.14 -11.99 -38.33
C SER A 168 16.00 -11.12 -37.07
N GLN A 169 16.61 -11.56 -35.97
CA GLN A 169 16.60 -10.83 -34.70
C GLN A 169 17.10 -9.38 -34.84
N PRO A 170 18.20 -9.08 -35.58
CA PRO A 170 18.65 -7.69 -35.76
C PRO A 170 17.65 -6.84 -36.54
N LEU A 171 17.01 -7.40 -37.58
CA LEU A 171 16.02 -6.67 -38.38
C LEU A 171 14.79 -6.33 -37.54
N ALA A 172 14.26 -7.32 -36.80
CA ALA A 172 13.14 -7.11 -35.89
C ALA A 172 13.46 -6.04 -34.84
N PHE A 173 14.66 -6.08 -34.26
CA PHE A 173 15.11 -5.08 -33.29
C PHE A 173 15.14 -3.67 -33.88
N VAL A 174 15.72 -3.49 -35.09
CA VAL A 174 15.79 -2.19 -35.76
C VAL A 174 14.38 -1.66 -36.08
N LEU A 175 13.49 -2.51 -36.60
CA LEU A 175 12.11 -2.10 -36.91
C LEU A 175 11.35 -1.65 -35.66
N MET A 176 11.47 -2.41 -34.56
CA MET A 176 10.84 -2.05 -33.29
C MET A 176 11.45 -0.77 -32.71
N LEU A 177 12.77 -0.56 -32.81
CA LEU A 177 13.44 0.66 -32.38
C LEU A 177 12.98 1.90 -33.16
N VAL A 178 12.93 1.80 -34.49
CA VAL A 178 12.40 2.88 -35.36
C VAL A 178 10.95 3.19 -34.99
N THR A 179 10.16 2.15 -34.72
CA THR A 179 8.77 2.30 -34.27
C THR A 179 8.69 3.02 -32.92
N THR A 180 9.58 2.73 -31.96
CA THR A 180 9.67 3.47 -30.68
C THR A 180 9.97 4.95 -30.90
N ILE A 181 10.96 5.26 -31.75
CA ILE A 181 11.35 6.63 -32.05
C ILE A 181 10.18 7.38 -32.69
N ALA A 182 9.49 6.75 -33.64
CA ALA A 182 8.29 7.30 -34.26
C ALA A 182 7.16 7.51 -33.22
N ALA A 183 6.95 6.56 -32.32
CA ALA A 183 5.95 6.69 -31.25
C ALA A 183 6.26 7.85 -30.30
N VAL A 184 7.52 8.05 -29.91
CA VAL A 184 7.96 9.17 -29.07
C VAL A 184 7.78 10.50 -29.81
N ALA A 185 8.17 10.57 -31.09
CA ALA A 185 7.98 11.75 -31.93
C ALA A 185 6.49 12.11 -32.07
N LEU A 186 5.64 11.11 -32.35
CA LEU A 186 4.19 11.27 -32.42
C LEU A 186 3.61 11.70 -31.08
N ALA A 187 4.04 11.11 -29.96
CA ALA A 187 3.60 11.51 -28.63
C ALA A 187 3.95 12.98 -28.35
N CYS A 188 5.16 13.41 -28.70
CA CYS A 188 5.59 14.80 -28.56
C CYS A 188 4.80 15.76 -29.46
N TRP A 189 4.46 15.34 -30.68
CA TRP A 189 3.71 16.15 -31.64
C TRP A 189 2.20 16.21 -31.33
N TYR A 190 1.65 15.15 -30.74
CA TYR A 190 0.28 15.15 -30.20
C TYR A 190 0.18 15.84 -28.85
N ASP A 191 1.30 15.98 -28.14
CA ASP A 191 1.35 16.35 -26.72
C ASP A 191 0.42 15.47 -25.87
N GLN A 192 0.37 14.17 -26.19
CA GLN A 192 -0.48 13.19 -25.53
C GLN A 192 0.34 12.09 -24.88
N GLN A 193 0.23 12.00 -23.56
CA GLN A 193 0.94 11.01 -22.76
C GLN A 193 0.56 9.56 -23.12
N VAL A 194 -0.68 9.32 -23.58
CA VAL A 194 -1.17 7.96 -23.91
C VAL A 194 -0.33 7.27 -24.98
N ILE A 195 0.11 7.99 -26.01
CA ILE A 195 0.96 7.44 -27.08
C ILE A 195 2.32 7.04 -26.51
N ALA A 196 2.90 7.88 -25.65
CA ALA A 196 4.18 7.59 -25.00
C ALA A 196 4.07 6.39 -24.05
N LEU A 197 2.96 6.23 -23.32
CA LEU A 197 2.74 5.08 -22.42
C LEU A 197 2.65 3.76 -23.20
N LEU A 198 1.94 3.75 -24.32
CA LEU A 198 1.87 2.57 -25.19
C LEU A 198 3.24 2.23 -25.79
N GLY A 199 3.96 3.25 -26.29
CA GLY A 199 5.33 3.09 -26.78
C GLY A 199 6.30 2.61 -25.71
N GLN A 200 6.15 3.08 -24.47
CA GLN A 200 6.96 2.67 -23.32
C GLN A 200 6.80 1.18 -23.00
N VAL A 201 5.55 0.70 -22.88
CA VAL A 201 5.28 -0.72 -22.59
C VAL A 201 5.87 -1.60 -23.70
N ALA A 202 5.67 -1.21 -24.95
CA ALA A 202 6.22 -1.93 -26.10
C ALA A 202 7.76 -1.91 -26.12
N ALA A 203 8.37 -0.78 -25.77
CA ALA A 203 9.82 -0.64 -25.72
C ALA A 203 10.45 -1.56 -24.68
N TYR A 204 9.91 -1.66 -23.46
CA TYR A 204 10.42 -2.60 -22.45
C TYR A 204 10.22 -4.07 -22.81
N ALA A 205 9.21 -4.38 -23.64
CA ALA A 205 8.97 -5.74 -24.10
C ALA A 205 10.03 -6.21 -25.11
N ILE A 206 10.69 -5.31 -25.85
CA ILE A 206 11.62 -5.66 -26.94
C ILE A 206 12.67 -6.71 -26.53
N PRO A 207 13.50 -6.51 -25.48
CA PRO A 207 14.55 -7.47 -25.19
C PRO A 207 14.03 -8.81 -24.68
N LEU A 208 12.83 -8.82 -24.08
CA LEU A 208 12.17 -10.05 -23.64
C LEU A 208 11.60 -10.83 -24.82
N LEU A 209 10.97 -10.13 -25.76
CA LEU A 209 10.36 -10.70 -26.96
C LEU A 209 11.41 -11.17 -27.98
N LEU A 210 12.48 -10.41 -28.15
CA LEU A 210 13.56 -10.74 -29.09
C LEU A 210 14.70 -11.53 -28.45
N SER A 211 14.47 -12.09 -27.25
CA SER A 211 15.47 -12.90 -26.56
C SER A 211 15.79 -14.17 -27.35
N ASP A 212 17.07 -14.46 -27.53
CA ASP A 212 17.58 -15.69 -28.12
C ASP A 212 17.77 -16.81 -27.08
N GLY A 213 17.40 -16.57 -25.82
CA GLY A 213 17.61 -17.51 -24.72
C GLY A 213 19.05 -17.61 -24.24
N SER A 214 19.98 -16.81 -24.78
CA SER A 214 21.41 -16.81 -24.40
C SER A 214 21.66 -16.38 -22.95
N GLY A 215 20.67 -15.77 -22.30
CA GLY A 215 20.83 -15.19 -20.97
C GLY A 215 21.75 -13.97 -20.96
N ASN A 216 21.97 -13.30 -22.11
CA ASN A 216 22.82 -12.11 -22.18
C ASN A 216 22.17 -10.88 -21.51
N ILE A 217 22.36 -10.83 -20.19
CA ILE A 217 21.79 -9.82 -19.30
C ILE A 217 22.33 -8.42 -19.61
N LEU A 218 23.56 -8.31 -20.10
CA LEU A 218 24.17 -7.03 -20.41
C LEU A 218 23.38 -6.29 -21.51
N VAL A 219 22.82 -7.01 -22.47
CA VAL A 219 21.97 -6.43 -23.53
C VAL A 219 20.65 -5.94 -22.93
N LEU A 220 19.94 -6.78 -22.17
CA LEU A 220 18.69 -6.42 -21.50
C LEU A 220 18.86 -5.16 -20.63
N PHE A 221 19.91 -5.13 -19.83
CA PHE A 221 20.20 -4.06 -18.89
C PHE A 221 20.63 -2.78 -19.60
N THR A 222 21.61 -2.83 -20.49
CA THR A 222 22.04 -1.65 -21.27
C THR A 222 20.86 -1.04 -22.03
N TYR A 223 20.05 -1.87 -22.69
CA TYR A 223 18.85 -1.42 -23.38
C TYR A 223 17.86 -0.73 -22.44
N THR A 224 17.57 -1.33 -21.28
CA THR A 224 16.64 -0.78 -20.29
C THR A 224 17.15 0.54 -19.71
N ALA A 225 18.47 0.70 -19.51
CA ALA A 225 19.06 1.96 -19.08
C ALA A 225 18.86 3.07 -20.12
N VAL A 226 19.07 2.79 -21.41
CA VAL A 226 18.86 3.75 -22.51
C VAL A 226 17.39 4.16 -22.59
N ILE A 227 16.46 3.20 -22.52
CA ILE A 227 15.02 3.48 -22.53
C ILE A 227 14.62 4.33 -21.31
N ASN A 228 15.13 4.01 -20.11
CA ASN A 228 14.89 4.80 -18.91
C ASN A 228 15.39 6.24 -19.09
N ALA A 229 16.62 6.45 -19.56
CA ALA A 229 17.16 7.78 -19.80
C ALA A 229 16.24 8.60 -20.73
N GLY A 230 15.78 8.01 -21.84
CA GLY A 230 14.85 8.66 -22.76
C GLY A 230 13.50 9.01 -22.12
N ILE A 231 12.90 8.08 -21.37
CA ILE A 231 11.62 8.30 -20.67
C ILE A 231 11.74 9.42 -19.64
N LEU A 232 12.87 9.52 -18.94
CA LEU A 232 13.06 10.52 -17.89
C LEU A 232 13.25 11.91 -18.48
N VAL A 233 14.00 12.02 -19.58
CA VAL A 233 14.09 13.27 -20.33
C VAL A 233 12.71 13.71 -20.81
N LEU A 234 11.92 12.78 -21.35
CA LEU A 234 10.57 13.07 -21.85
C LEU A 234 9.61 13.43 -20.72
N SER A 235 9.61 12.67 -19.63
CA SER A 235 8.75 12.91 -18.48
C SER A 235 9.06 14.26 -17.85
N PHE A 236 10.33 14.63 -17.74
CA PHE A 236 10.76 15.90 -17.16
C PHE A 236 10.42 17.11 -18.05
N ARG A 237 10.55 16.96 -19.37
CA ARG A 237 10.19 18.04 -20.31
C ARG A 237 8.69 18.26 -20.42
N ARG A 238 7.89 17.20 -20.36
CA ARG A 238 6.42 17.25 -20.57
C ARG A 238 5.58 17.13 -19.29
N GLU A 239 6.22 17.00 -18.13
CA GLU A 239 5.57 16.78 -16.83
C GLU A 239 4.68 15.52 -16.75
N TRP A 240 4.94 14.55 -17.61
CA TRP A 240 4.22 13.28 -17.68
C TRP A 240 4.65 12.34 -16.54
N LYS A 241 4.29 12.68 -15.29
CA LYS A 241 4.67 11.93 -14.06
C LYS A 241 4.32 10.44 -14.14
N LEU A 242 3.21 10.08 -14.81
CA LEU A 242 2.81 8.68 -14.95
C LEU A 242 3.79 7.84 -15.81
N LEU A 243 4.49 8.42 -16.80
CA LEU A 243 5.54 7.70 -17.55
C LEU A 243 6.69 7.29 -16.63
N TYR A 244 7.13 8.21 -15.79
CA TYR A 244 8.17 7.98 -14.78
C TYR A 244 7.75 6.87 -13.80
N ARG A 245 6.51 6.90 -13.30
CA ARG A 245 6.01 5.89 -12.35
C ARG A 245 5.93 4.51 -12.98
N ILE A 246 5.47 4.40 -14.22
CA ILE A 246 5.43 3.11 -14.93
C ILE A 246 6.85 2.62 -15.25
N ALA A 247 7.77 3.51 -15.66
CA ALA A 247 9.18 3.17 -15.88
C ALA A 247 9.81 2.55 -14.63
N PHE A 248 9.55 3.19 -13.49
CA PHE A 248 10.00 2.72 -12.18
C PHE A 248 9.49 1.31 -11.90
N ILE A 249 8.17 1.09 -11.99
CA ILE A 249 7.56 -0.21 -11.70
C ILE A 249 8.11 -1.30 -12.62
N ILE A 250 8.14 -1.05 -13.94
CA ILE A 250 8.61 -2.04 -14.92
C ILE A 250 10.10 -2.34 -14.70
N THR A 251 10.95 -1.33 -14.50
CA THR A 251 12.40 -1.53 -14.31
C THR A 251 12.69 -2.39 -13.09
N TRP A 252 12.04 -2.10 -11.96
CA TRP A 252 12.21 -2.87 -10.74
C TRP A 252 11.62 -4.28 -10.85
N ALA A 253 10.50 -4.45 -11.55
CA ALA A 253 9.93 -5.76 -11.83
C ALA A 253 10.84 -6.61 -12.73
N LEU A 254 11.45 -6.01 -13.77
CA LEU A 254 12.42 -6.67 -14.64
C LEU A 254 13.65 -7.14 -13.86
N TYR A 255 14.19 -6.29 -12.98
CA TYR A 255 15.34 -6.67 -12.16
C TYR A 255 14.97 -7.77 -11.15
N LEU A 256 13.81 -7.66 -10.50
CA LEU A 256 13.33 -8.70 -9.57
C LEU A 256 13.14 -10.04 -10.30
N PHE A 257 12.51 -10.03 -11.47
CA PHE A 257 12.36 -11.21 -12.32
C PHE A 257 13.73 -11.84 -12.59
N TRP A 258 14.71 -11.04 -13.01
CA TRP A 258 16.09 -11.52 -13.20
C TRP A 258 16.71 -12.12 -11.95
N VAL A 259 16.59 -11.49 -10.77
CA VAL A 259 17.14 -12.02 -9.52
C VAL A 259 16.52 -13.37 -9.14
N VAL A 260 15.22 -13.56 -9.40
CA VAL A 260 14.49 -14.79 -9.06
C VAL A 260 14.75 -15.91 -10.06
N THR A 261 14.95 -15.61 -11.35
CA THR A 261 15.08 -16.62 -12.40
C THR A 261 16.52 -16.87 -12.86
N ARG A 262 17.51 -16.12 -12.38
CA ARG A 262 18.91 -16.25 -12.82
C ARG A 262 19.49 -17.62 -12.47
N ASP A 263 20.28 -18.16 -13.40
CA ASP A 263 21.28 -19.18 -13.05
C ASP A 263 22.51 -18.49 -12.47
N VAL A 264 22.75 -18.82 -11.21
CA VAL A 264 23.73 -18.23 -10.30
C VAL A 264 25.16 -18.29 -10.81
N LYS A 265 25.52 -19.34 -11.56
CA LYS A 265 26.93 -19.68 -11.83
C LYS A 265 27.58 -18.88 -12.96
N GLY A 266 26.81 -18.12 -13.76
CA GLY A 266 27.28 -17.52 -15.00
C GLY A 266 27.37 -16.00 -15.06
N THR A 267 26.83 -15.27 -14.07
CA THR A 267 26.67 -13.80 -14.17
C THR A 267 27.72 -13.05 -13.35
N PRO A 268 28.50 -12.10 -13.92
CA PRO A 268 29.44 -11.30 -13.14
C PRO A 268 28.71 -10.41 -12.11
N LEU A 269 29.15 -10.44 -10.84
CA LEU A 269 28.61 -9.59 -9.76
C LEU A 269 28.61 -8.09 -10.17
N ALA A 270 29.69 -7.64 -10.79
CA ALA A 270 29.86 -6.25 -11.21
C ALA A 270 28.78 -5.80 -12.21
N ALA A 271 28.31 -6.69 -13.09
CA ALA A 271 27.26 -6.38 -14.05
C ALA A 271 25.89 -6.22 -13.36
N GLY A 272 25.57 -7.12 -12.42
CA GLY A 272 24.34 -7.04 -11.62
C GLY A 272 24.29 -5.79 -10.74
N LEU A 273 25.29 -5.61 -9.87
CA LEU A 273 25.36 -4.45 -8.99
C LEU A 273 25.51 -3.14 -9.77
N GLY A 274 26.36 -3.09 -10.80
CA GLY A 274 26.56 -1.90 -11.61
C GLY A 274 25.25 -1.42 -12.24
N PHE A 275 24.48 -2.33 -12.83
CA PHE A 275 23.18 -1.96 -13.40
C PHE A 275 22.16 -1.54 -12.34
N LEU A 276 22.09 -2.28 -11.24
CA LEU A 276 21.24 -1.93 -10.10
C LEU A 276 21.52 -0.51 -9.59
N THR A 277 22.80 -0.16 -9.45
CA THR A 277 23.24 1.18 -9.05
C THR A 277 22.90 2.23 -10.11
N ILE A 278 23.08 1.94 -11.40
CA ILE A 278 22.67 2.85 -12.48
C ILE A 278 21.18 3.17 -12.38
N GLN A 279 20.32 2.17 -12.20
CA GLN A 279 18.87 2.40 -12.13
C GLN A 279 18.45 3.13 -10.86
N PHE A 280 19.05 2.77 -9.73
CA PHE A 280 18.84 3.50 -8.48
C PHE A 280 19.20 4.99 -8.64
N ILE A 281 20.39 5.30 -9.14
CA ILE A 281 20.84 6.69 -9.36
C ILE A 281 19.91 7.39 -10.35
N THR A 282 19.53 6.71 -11.42
CA THR A 282 18.67 7.25 -12.48
C THR A 282 17.32 7.75 -11.94
N PHE A 283 16.62 6.93 -11.15
CA PHE A 283 15.35 7.33 -10.53
C PHE A 283 15.56 8.33 -9.38
N TYR A 284 16.65 8.21 -8.62
CA TYR A 284 16.99 9.13 -7.53
C TYR A 284 17.25 10.55 -8.05
N VAL A 285 18.11 10.68 -9.07
CA VAL A 285 18.44 11.96 -9.72
C VAL A 285 17.21 12.55 -10.38
N THR A 286 16.37 11.74 -11.02
CA THR A 286 15.14 12.26 -11.64
C THR A 286 14.18 12.83 -10.60
N PHE A 287 13.98 12.13 -9.48
CA PHE A 287 13.20 12.66 -8.35
C PHE A 287 13.75 14.02 -7.89
N LEU A 288 15.07 14.13 -7.75
CA LEU A 288 15.71 15.36 -7.28
C LEU A 288 15.62 16.49 -8.33
N ALA A 289 15.82 16.17 -9.61
CA ALA A 289 15.75 17.09 -10.73
C ALA A 289 14.36 17.72 -10.88
N TYR A 290 13.28 16.93 -10.78
CA TYR A 290 11.91 17.46 -10.80
C TYR A 290 11.72 18.58 -9.80
N LYS A 291 12.28 18.46 -8.61
CA LYS A 291 12.14 19.52 -7.61
C LYS A 291 13.08 20.69 -7.84
N ILE A 292 14.38 20.44 -8.01
CA ILE A 292 15.38 21.51 -8.12
C ILE A 292 15.00 22.48 -9.24
N PHE A 293 14.61 21.94 -10.39
CA PHE A 293 14.38 22.75 -11.59
C PHE A 293 12.96 23.28 -11.72
N ARG A 294 11.94 22.63 -11.13
CA ARG A 294 10.53 23.06 -11.26
C ARG A 294 9.95 23.68 -9.98
N LYS A 295 10.70 23.74 -8.88
CA LYS A 295 10.26 24.26 -7.56
C LYS A 295 8.92 23.67 -7.09
N ALA A 296 8.60 22.43 -7.48
CA ALA A 296 7.37 21.78 -7.08
C ALA A 296 7.36 21.46 -5.58
N LEU A 297 6.21 21.67 -4.92
CA LEU A 297 5.99 21.20 -3.55
C LEU A 297 6.01 19.66 -3.55
N TYR A 298 6.64 19.05 -2.55
CA TYR A 298 6.65 17.59 -2.46
C TYR A 298 5.26 17.07 -2.11
N GLU A 299 4.66 16.31 -3.02
CA GLU A 299 3.52 15.48 -2.66
C GLU A 299 4.02 14.20 -1.99
N ARG A 300 3.17 13.63 -1.15
CA ARG A 300 3.47 12.38 -0.43
C ARG A 300 3.80 11.23 -1.38
N SER A 301 3.27 11.26 -2.61
CA SER A 301 3.44 10.19 -3.59
C SER A 301 4.89 10.07 -4.10
N GLU A 302 5.59 11.19 -4.26
CA GLU A 302 6.96 11.23 -4.75
C GLU A 302 7.93 10.75 -3.67
N MET A 303 7.70 11.11 -2.40
CA MET A 303 8.48 10.60 -1.27
C MET A 303 8.36 9.08 -1.15
N ILE A 304 7.17 8.52 -1.40
CA ILE A 304 6.95 7.07 -1.41
C ILE A 304 7.77 6.41 -2.54
N VAL A 305 7.83 7.00 -3.73
CA VAL A 305 8.65 6.46 -4.82
C VAL A 305 10.14 6.52 -4.47
N LEU A 306 10.61 7.62 -3.85
CA LEU A 306 12.00 7.70 -3.40
C LEU A 306 12.34 6.66 -2.33
N LEU A 307 11.44 6.45 -1.35
CA LEU A 307 11.57 5.40 -0.35
C LEU A 307 11.65 4.02 -1.00
N ALA A 308 10.72 3.73 -1.90
CA ALA A 308 10.68 2.47 -2.63
C ALA A 308 11.95 2.27 -3.45
N ASN A 309 12.47 3.31 -4.11
CA ASN A 309 13.72 3.26 -4.87
C ASN A 309 14.89 2.82 -3.99
N ALA A 310 15.03 3.44 -2.82
CA ALA A 310 16.10 3.15 -1.88
C ALA A 310 15.98 1.74 -1.26
N LEU A 311 14.76 1.35 -0.89
CA LEU A 311 14.49 0.02 -0.32
C LEU A 311 14.68 -1.10 -1.36
N LEU A 312 14.21 -0.92 -2.60
CA LEU A 312 14.39 -1.90 -3.67
C LEU A 312 15.86 -2.05 -4.06
N TYR A 313 16.60 -0.93 -4.13
CA TYR A 313 18.05 -0.95 -4.31
C TYR A 313 18.75 -1.77 -3.23
N PHE A 314 18.38 -1.53 -1.97
CA PHE A 314 18.92 -2.28 -0.85
C PHE A 314 18.56 -3.76 -0.90
N ILE A 315 17.27 -4.11 -1.02
CA ILE A 315 16.80 -5.51 -0.99
C ILE A 315 17.42 -6.31 -2.13
N LEU A 316 17.37 -5.80 -3.36
CA LEU A 316 17.90 -6.50 -4.52
C LEU A 316 19.43 -6.51 -4.52
N GLY A 317 20.06 -5.45 -4.03
CA GLY A 317 21.51 -5.38 -3.87
C GLY A 317 22.02 -6.33 -2.80
N TYR A 318 21.28 -6.49 -1.70
CA TYR A 318 21.53 -7.47 -0.66
C TYR A 318 21.40 -8.90 -1.22
N ALA A 319 20.33 -9.19 -1.97
CA ALA A 319 20.13 -10.50 -2.60
C ALA A 319 21.18 -10.84 -3.67
N VAL A 320 21.70 -9.82 -4.37
CA VAL A 320 22.82 -9.99 -5.31
C VAL A 320 24.12 -10.21 -4.52
N THR A 321 24.44 -9.34 -3.57
CA THR A 321 25.71 -9.36 -2.82
C THR A 321 25.84 -10.61 -1.96
N GLY A 322 24.80 -10.98 -1.20
CA GLY A 322 24.81 -12.13 -0.30
C GLY A 322 24.91 -13.48 -1.01
N HIS A 323 24.71 -13.45 -2.33
CA HIS A 323 24.93 -14.61 -3.16
C HIS A 323 26.42 -14.82 -3.53
N PHE A 324 27.18 -13.73 -3.68
CA PHE A 324 28.62 -13.78 -4.00
C PHE A 324 29.50 -13.76 -2.75
N PHE A 325 29.02 -13.13 -1.68
CA PHE A 325 29.71 -13.06 -0.40
C PHE A 325 28.82 -13.67 0.67
N GLU A 326 29.22 -14.81 1.20
CA GLU A 326 28.54 -15.43 2.35
C GLU A 326 28.84 -14.70 3.66
N GLU A 327 29.87 -13.84 3.68
CA GLU A 327 30.27 -13.09 4.85
C GLU A 327 29.32 -11.93 5.17
N ALA A 328 28.73 -11.96 6.37
CA ALA A 328 27.89 -10.88 6.91
C ALA A 328 28.58 -9.49 6.87
N GLY A 329 29.92 -9.45 6.91
CA GLY A 329 30.70 -8.21 6.80
C GLY A 329 30.49 -7.49 5.47
N SER A 330 30.42 -8.22 4.35
CA SER A 330 30.24 -7.63 3.01
C SER A 330 28.83 -7.05 2.83
N LEU A 331 27.83 -7.74 3.38
CA LEU A 331 26.43 -7.28 3.39
C LEU A 331 26.25 -6.03 4.26
N ALA A 332 26.88 -6.00 5.44
CA ALA A 332 26.87 -4.82 6.31
C ALA A 332 27.58 -3.63 5.65
N ALA A 333 28.71 -3.87 4.97
CA ALA A 333 29.43 -2.84 4.22
C ALA A 333 28.59 -2.25 3.08
N PHE A 334 27.89 -3.10 2.30
CA PHE A 334 26.95 -2.64 1.27
C PHE A 334 25.84 -1.76 1.86
N THR A 335 25.27 -2.17 2.99
CA THR A 335 24.24 -1.42 3.71
C THR A 335 24.75 -0.06 4.18
N MET A 336 25.95 -0.03 4.77
CA MET A 336 26.61 1.18 5.24
C MET A 336 26.95 2.13 4.08
N LEU A 337 27.38 1.60 2.94
CA LEU A 337 27.61 2.40 1.74
C LEU A 337 26.33 3.11 1.28
N ASN A 338 25.18 2.44 1.37
CA ASN A 338 23.88 3.04 1.06
C ASN A 338 23.52 4.17 2.04
N ALA A 339 23.79 3.98 3.34
CA ALA A 339 23.63 5.04 4.35
C ALA A 339 24.50 6.26 4.04
N VAL A 340 25.79 6.04 3.76
CA VAL A 340 26.76 7.09 3.40
C VAL A 340 26.31 7.84 2.15
N PHE A 341 25.83 7.14 1.12
CA PHE A 341 25.31 7.77 -0.10
C PHE A 341 24.19 8.78 0.23
N HIS A 342 23.20 8.40 1.03
CA HIS A 342 22.13 9.30 1.41
C HIS A 342 22.59 10.48 2.28
N PHE A 343 23.56 10.27 3.19
CA PHE A 343 24.13 11.38 3.95
C PHE A 343 24.90 12.36 3.07
N ILE A 344 25.69 11.87 2.11
CA ILE A 344 26.40 12.71 1.13
C ILE A 344 25.39 13.56 0.33
N VAL A 345 24.36 12.93 -0.21
CA VAL A 345 23.32 13.63 -0.96
C VAL A 345 22.58 14.63 -0.08
N GLY A 346 22.23 14.25 1.15
CA GLY A 346 21.60 15.13 2.14
C GLY A 346 22.46 16.35 2.46
N TYR A 347 23.77 16.17 2.62
CA TYR A 347 24.73 17.25 2.84
C TYR A 347 24.76 18.23 1.65
N PHE A 348 24.83 17.74 0.42
CA PHE A 348 24.84 18.60 -0.77
C PHE A 348 23.53 19.38 -0.93
N ILE A 349 22.38 18.73 -0.74
CA ILE A 349 21.06 19.39 -0.81
C ILE A 349 20.90 20.43 0.31
N TYR A 350 21.42 20.14 1.51
CA TYR A 350 21.46 21.09 2.61
C TYR A 350 22.31 22.32 2.27
N LYS A 351 23.56 22.09 1.84
CA LYS A 351 24.54 23.15 1.57
C LYS A 351 24.13 24.05 0.39
N ALA A 352 23.54 23.48 -0.65
CA ALA A 352 23.12 24.22 -1.84
C ALA A 352 21.67 24.75 -1.75
N ASP A 353 21.00 24.60 -0.60
CA ASP A 353 19.61 24.99 -0.35
C ASP A 353 18.61 24.53 -1.44
N LEU A 354 18.81 23.32 -1.97
CA LEU A 354 18.13 22.82 -3.17
C LEU A 354 16.71 22.27 -2.93
N ALA A 355 16.31 22.14 -1.66
CA ALA A 355 15.02 21.56 -1.30
C ALA A 355 14.50 22.08 0.05
N ASP A 356 13.18 21.98 0.24
CA ASP A 356 12.56 22.31 1.52
C ASP A 356 13.06 21.39 2.64
N LYS A 357 12.93 21.90 3.87
CA LYS A 357 13.31 21.20 5.11
C LYS A 357 12.78 19.77 5.19
N SER A 358 11.55 19.51 4.74
CA SER A 358 10.93 18.18 4.78
C SER A 358 11.73 17.12 4.02
N VAL A 359 12.36 17.46 2.90
CA VAL A 359 13.15 16.49 2.14
C VAL A 359 14.60 16.40 2.56
N LYS A 360 15.18 17.50 3.04
CA LYS A 360 16.45 17.41 3.76
C LYS A 360 16.33 16.43 4.94
N GLU A 361 15.27 16.58 5.75
CA GLU A 361 14.95 15.66 6.84
C GLU A 361 14.68 14.23 6.35
N PHE A 362 13.95 14.06 5.24
CA PHE A 362 13.65 12.75 4.67
C PHE A 362 14.89 11.99 4.17
N ILE A 363 15.79 12.66 3.43
CA ILE A 363 17.02 12.06 2.90
C ILE A 363 17.99 11.69 4.02
N VAL A 364 18.14 12.56 5.03
CA VAL A 364 18.88 12.22 6.25
C VAL A 364 18.23 11.03 6.96
N GLY A 365 16.90 10.98 7.01
CA GLY A 365 16.14 9.85 7.51
C GLY A 365 16.42 8.53 6.77
N LEU A 366 16.59 8.56 5.45
CA LEU A 366 17.03 7.38 4.68
C LEU A 366 18.45 6.95 5.06
N GLY A 367 19.38 7.90 5.24
CA GLY A 367 20.73 7.60 5.71
C GLY A 367 20.72 6.92 7.08
N LEU A 368 19.94 7.47 8.03
CA LEU A 368 19.76 6.87 9.35
C LEU A 368 19.10 5.48 9.26
N LEU A 369 18.08 5.31 8.43
CA LEU A 369 17.42 4.02 8.21
C LEU A 369 18.41 2.93 7.80
N PHE A 370 19.24 3.17 6.78
CA PHE A 370 20.22 2.16 6.35
C PHE A 370 21.37 1.99 7.35
N LEU A 371 21.76 3.07 8.06
CA LEU A 371 22.74 2.94 9.14
C LEU A 371 22.20 2.03 10.25
N SER A 372 20.92 2.18 10.63
CA SER A 372 20.24 1.30 11.57
C SER A 372 20.17 -0.13 11.05
N ILE A 373 19.84 -0.35 9.76
CA ILE A 373 19.79 -1.70 9.13
C ILE A 373 21.16 -2.38 9.06
N ALA A 374 22.26 -1.63 8.95
CA ALA A 374 23.59 -2.22 8.83
C ALA A 374 24.00 -3.03 10.08
N ILE A 375 23.46 -2.67 11.26
CA ILE A 375 23.74 -3.36 12.51
C ILE A 375 23.11 -4.77 12.53
N PRO A 376 21.78 -4.96 12.35
CA PRO A 376 21.16 -6.27 12.32
C PRO A 376 21.54 -7.11 11.09
N VAL A 377 22.13 -6.53 10.04
CA VAL A 377 22.72 -7.32 8.96
C VAL A 377 23.98 -8.06 9.42
N LYS A 378 24.72 -7.53 10.41
CA LYS A 378 25.93 -8.15 10.96
C LYS A 378 25.65 -9.03 12.18
N LEU A 379 24.56 -8.75 12.89
CA LEU A 379 24.20 -9.45 14.13
C LEU A 379 23.12 -10.49 13.85
N ASP A 380 23.17 -11.59 14.59
CA ASP A 380 22.18 -12.66 14.50
C ASP A 380 21.30 -12.74 15.76
N GLY A 381 20.14 -13.39 15.59
CA GLY A 381 19.23 -13.75 16.68
C GLY A 381 18.67 -12.56 17.47
N GLY A 382 18.53 -12.74 18.79
CA GLY A 382 17.81 -11.81 19.66
C GLY A 382 18.37 -10.38 19.70
N TRP A 383 19.63 -10.16 19.29
CA TRP A 383 20.25 -8.85 19.19
C TRP A 383 19.56 -7.95 18.16
N VAL A 384 19.12 -8.52 17.04
CA VAL A 384 18.39 -7.80 15.98
C VAL A 384 17.07 -7.25 16.54
N THR A 385 16.33 -8.10 17.23
CA THR A 385 15.06 -7.77 17.87
C THR A 385 15.21 -6.65 18.92
N LEU A 386 16.29 -6.68 19.72
CA LEU A 386 16.59 -5.63 20.70
C LEU A 386 16.86 -4.29 20.04
N LEU A 387 17.61 -4.26 18.94
CA LEU A 387 17.96 -3.02 18.24
C LEU A 387 16.73 -2.35 17.63
N TRP A 388 15.87 -3.11 16.95
CA TRP A 388 14.62 -2.56 16.42
C TRP A 388 13.71 -2.02 17.53
N SER A 389 13.62 -2.74 18.65
CA SER A 389 12.85 -2.29 19.82
C SER A 389 13.41 -0.98 20.38
N LEU A 390 14.74 -0.88 20.50
CA LEU A 390 15.42 0.31 20.98
C LEU A 390 15.22 1.51 20.04
N GLU A 391 15.33 1.30 18.73
CA GLU A 391 15.11 2.34 17.72
C GLU A 391 13.66 2.87 17.75
N ALA A 392 12.67 1.98 17.85
CA ALA A 392 11.27 2.38 18.00
C ALA A 392 11.06 3.26 19.25
N VAL A 393 11.71 2.91 20.38
CA VAL A 393 11.66 3.72 21.61
C VAL A 393 12.34 5.07 21.41
N MET A 394 13.51 5.12 20.79
CA MET A 394 14.21 6.38 20.52
C MET A 394 13.37 7.31 19.64
N LEU A 395 12.75 6.79 18.58
CA LEU A 395 11.84 7.56 17.73
C LEU A 395 10.63 8.09 18.51
N ALA A 396 10.03 7.29 19.37
CA ALA A 396 8.94 7.74 20.24
C ALA A 396 9.39 8.83 21.23
N VAL A 397 10.59 8.72 21.81
CA VAL A 397 11.18 9.75 22.68
C VAL A 397 11.43 11.05 21.92
N VAL A 398 12.00 10.97 20.71
CA VAL A 398 12.20 12.14 19.84
C VAL A 398 10.86 12.77 19.47
N ALA A 399 9.83 11.95 19.19
CA ALA A 399 8.48 12.44 18.91
C ALA A 399 7.91 13.29 20.06
N ILE A 400 8.09 12.83 21.30
CA ILE A 400 7.68 13.59 22.49
C ILE A 400 8.51 14.86 22.64
N ARG A 401 9.84 14.76 22.56
CA ARG A 401 10.76 15.91 22.77
C ARG A 401 10.58 17.01 21.74
N THR A 402 10.29 16.64 20.49
CA THR A 402 10.10 17.59 19.38
C THR A 402 8.64 17.98 19.17
N ASN A 403 7.70 17.35 19.89
CA ASN A 403 6.26 17.46 19.68
C ASN A 403 5.83 17.22 18.22
N ARG A 404 6.54 16.36 17.50
CA ARG A 404 6.27 16.01 16.10
C ARG A 404 5.78 14.58 16.01
N ARG A 405 4.51 14.42 15.66
CA ARG A 405 3.86 13.11 15.51
C ARG A 405 4.52 12.20 14.47
N LEU A 406 5.15 12.77 13.44
CA LEU A 406 5.81 12.02 12.38
C LEU A 406 6.77 10.95 12.93
N TYR A 407 7.60 11.28 13.92
CA TYR A 407 8.54 10.33 14.51
C TYR A 407 7.83 9.20 15.27
N PHE A 408 6.68 9.48 15.89
CA PHE A 408 5.87 8.45 16.54
C PHE A 408 5.23 7.54 15.50
N ASP A 409 4.70 8.10 14.41
CA ASP A 409 4.13 7.32 13.31
C ASP A 409 5.22 6.45 12.63
N MET A 410 6.49 6.87 12.63
CA MET A 410 7.65 6.08 12.18
C MET A 410 8.08 4.98 13.19
N ALA A 411 7.86 5.18 14.50
CA ALA A 411 8.17 4.17 15.51
C ALA A 411 7.27 2.93 15.38
N ILE A 412 6.03 3.07 14.90
CA ILE A 412 5.07 1.97 14.74
C ILE A 412 5.57 0.89 13.74
N PRO A 413 5.94 1.19 12.49
CA PRO A 413 6.46 0.18 11.57
C PRO A 413 7.78 -0.41 12.05
N VAL A 414 8.67 0.37 12.69
CA VAL A 414 9.91 -0.16 13.29
C VAL A 414 9.60 -1.18 14.39
N MET A 415 8.60 -0.89 15.23
CA MET A 415 8.12 -1.83 16.24
C MET A 415 7.52 -3.10 15.61
N LEU A 416 6.82 -2.98 14.48
CA LEU A 416 6.32 -4.13 13.74
C LEU A 416 7.46 -5.02 13.23
N VAL A 417 8.54 -4.41 12.72
CA VAL A 417 9.76 -5.15 12.31
C VAL A 417 10.40 -5.85 13.50
N ALA A 418 10.48 -5.21 14.68
CA ALA A 418 10.96 -5.85 15.90
C ALA A 418 10.13 -7.10 16.26
N VAL A 419 8.79 -7.00 16.17
CA VAL A 419 7.89 -8.12 16.43
C VAL A 419 8.09 -9.24 15.42
N ILE A 420 8.21 -8.93 14.12
CA ILE A 420 8.47 -9.93 13.08
C ILE A 420 9.82 -10.62 13.34
N SER A 421 10.86 -9.87 13.70
CA SER A 421 12.17 -10.40 14.08
C SER A 421 12.06 -11.36 15.26
N LEU A 422 11.30 -10.99 16.30
CA LEU A 422 11.05 -11.86 17.45
C LEU A 422 10.37 -13.16 17.03
N PHE A 423 9.33 -13.11 16.19
CA PHE A 423 8.68 -14.32 15.67
C PHE A 423 9.66 -15.20 14.87
N HIS A 424 10.51 -14.60 14.05
CA HIS A 424 11.55 -15.35 13.33
C HIS A 424 12.49 -16.06 14.32
N ASP A 425 12.99 -15.33 15.31
CA ASP A 425 13.91 -15.85 16.34
C ASP A 425 13.27 -16.95 17.19
N LEU A 426 11.97 -16.86 17.47
CA LEU A 426 11.25 -17.82 18.30
C LEU A 426 10.97 -19.16 17.60
N PHE A 427 10.65 -19.12 16.31
CA PHE A 427 10.14 -20.28 15.57
C PHE A 427 11.19 -20.93 14.68
N TRP A 428 12.15 -20.15 14.18
CA TRP A 428 13.07 -20.57 13.13
C TRP A 428 14.55 -20.53 13.56
N ALA A 429 14.91 -19.70 14.55
CA ALA A 429 16.27 -19.65 15.06
C ALA A 429 16.47 -20.59 16.25
N ASN A 430 17.62 -21.29 16.30
CA ASN A 430 18.11 -21.97 17.50
C ASN A 430 18.71 -20.95 18.47
N ALA A 431 17.94 -19.93 18.85
CA ALA A 431 18.41 -18.88 19.74
C ALA A 431 18.68 -19.43 21.14
N LEU A 432 19.80 -19.02 21.73
CA LEU A 432 20.13 -19.35 23.12
C LEU A 432 19.03 -18.77 24.03
N LEU A 433 18.73 -19.48 25.12
CA LEU A 433 17.65 -19.10 26.04
C LEU A 433 17.74 -17.64 26.52
N TRP A 434 18.95 -17.20 26.88
CA TRP A 434 19.17 -15.85 27.39
C TRP A 434 18.92 -14.77 26.32
N GLU A 435 19.27 -15.02 25.05
CA GLU A 435 18.98 -14.11 23.92
C GLU A 435 17.47 -13.94 23.73
N ARG A 436 16.72 -15.05 23.86
CA ARG A 436 15.25 -15.05 23.76
C ARG A 436 14.63 -14.18 24.86
N TYR A 437 15.01 -14.37 26.12
CA TYR A 437 14.45 -13.59 27.23
C TYR A 437 14.80 -12.10 27.15
N MET A 438 16.03 -11.77 26.73
CA MET A 438 16.41 -10.37 26.52
C MET A 438 15.56 -9.73 25.40
N ALA A 439 15.42 -10.39 24.25
CA ALA A 439 14.61 -9.90 23.14
C ALA A 439 13.14 -9.67 23.53
N MET A 440 12.54 -10.64 24.24
CA MET A 440 11.17 -10.53 24.78
C MET A 440 11.03 -9.34 25.75
N THR A 441 12.02 -9.17 26.64
CA THR A 441 12.03 -8.07 27.62
C THR A 441 12.16 -6.71 26.92
N GLY A 442 13.05 -6.60 25.93
CA GLY A 442 13.23 -5.39 25.13
C GLY A 442 11.96 -4.96 24.41
N ILE A 443 11.26 -5.90 23.78
CA ILE A 443 9.96 -5.63 23.13
C ILE A 443 8.89 -5.22 24.14
N ALA A 444 8.81 -5.90 25.29
CA ALA A 444 7.84 -5.55 26.33
C ALA A 444 8.06 -4.12 26.82
N LEU A 445 9.31 -3.74 27.09
CA LEU A 445 9.68 -2.38 27.48
C LEU A 445 9.37 -1.36 26.38
N ALA A 446 9.63 -1.70 25.11
CA ALA A 446 9.31 -0.85 23.98
C ALA A 446 7.80 -0.62 23.83
N CYS A 447 6.98 -1.65 23.90
CA CYS A 447 5.51 -1.55 23.91
C CYS A 447 5.02 -0.58 25.00
N VAL A 448 5.53 -0.73 26.24
CA VAL A 448 5.16 0.13 27.36
C VAL A 448 5.60 1.58 27.13
N ALA A 449 6.81 1.79 26.62
CA ALA A 449 7.32 3.12 26.29
C ALA A 449 6.48 3.80 25.20
N LEU A 450 6.09 3.07 24.15
CA LEU A 450 5.22 3.58 23.09
C LEU A 450 3.82 3.89 23.62
N GLU A 451 3.22 3.02 24.42
CA GLU A 451 1.91 3.28 25.04
C GLU A 451 1.95 4.55 25.91
N ARG A 452 2.97 4.70 26.76
CA ARG A 452 3.18 5.91 27.57
C ARG A 452 3.35 7.16 26.70
N SER A 453 4.02 7.03 25.56
CA SER A 453 4.21 8.13 24.61
C SER A 453 2.89 8.62 23.99
N THR A 454 1.92 7.72 23.77
CA THR A 454 0.57 8.10 23.30
C THR A 454 -0.25 8.91 24.31
N ARG A 455 0.16 8.99 25.58
CA ARG A 455 -0.48 9.84 26.59
C ARG A 455 -0.02 11.29 26.49
N LYS A 456 1.21 11.50 26.00
CA LYS A 456 1.82 12.82 25.83
C LYS A 456 1.54 13.41 24.44
N LEU A 457 1.26 12.57 23.45
CA LEU A 457 0.94 12.97 22.08
C LEU A 457 -0.56 12.80 21.81
N VAL A 458 -1.16 13.71 21.04
CA VAL A 458 -2.55 13.58 20.57
C VAL A 458 -2.62 12.50 19.48
N VAL A 459 -2.77 11.25 19.91
CA VAL A 459 -2.83 10.06 19.06
C VAL A 459 -4.26 9.50 19.00
N ARG A 460 -4.67 9.00 17.82
CA ARG A 460 -5.98 8.35 17.61
C ARG A 460 -6.19 7.17 18.58
N SER A 461 -7.42 7.01 19.06
CA SER A 461 -7.84 5.93 19.98
C SER A 461 -7.54 4.52 19.45
N ASP A 462 -7.61 4.34 18.14
CA ASP A 462 -7.44 3.02 17.50
C ASP A 462 -5.99 2.54 17.60
N VAL A 463 -5.02 3.45 17.48
CA VAL A 463 -3.58 3.13 17.59
C VAL A 463 -3.24 2.70 19.01
N LYS A 464 -3.84 3.35 20.03
CA LYS A 464 -3.68 2.95 21.44
C LYS A 464 -4.21 1.54 21.68
N SER A 465 -5.39 1.23 21.13
CA SER A 465 -5.99 -0.10 21.25
C SER A 465 -5.15 -1.18 20.56
N LEU A 466 -4.55 -0.85 19.41
CA LEU A 466 -3.70 -1.75 18.64
C LEU A 466 -2.35 -2.03 19.33
N LEU A 467 -1.73 -1.04 19.98
CA LEU A 467 -0.50 -1.26 20.76
C LEU A 467 -0.74 -2.15 21.97
N VAL A 468 -1.85 -1.93 22.69
CA VAL A 468 -2.25 -2.80 23.82
C VAL A 468 -2.53 -4.22 23.34
N LEU A 469 -3.20 -4.39 22.20
CA LEU A 469 -3.41 -5.69 21.57
C LEU A 469 -2.08 -6.39 21.27
N ALA A 470 -1.18 -5.70 20.57
CA ALA A 470 0.12 -6.24 20.18
C ALA A 470 0.88 -6.73 21.42
N PHE A 471 0.90 -5.95 22.50
CA PHE A 471 1.51 -6.34 23.76
C PHE A 471 0.91 -7.62 24.37
N GLN A 472 -0.41 -7.76 24.39
CA GLN A 472 -1.07 -8.97 24.92
C GLN A 472 -0.79 -10.20 24.05
N LEU A 473 -0.84 -10.07 22.72
CA LEU A 473 -0.49 -11.15 21.81
C LEU A 473 0.96 -11.60 21.98
N LEU A 474 1.89 -10.66 22.13
CA LEU A 474 3.29 -10.94 22.41
C LEU A 474 3.46 -11.73 23.71
N LEU A 475 2.77 -11.32 24.77
CA LEU A 475 2.83 -12.00 26.06
C LEU A 475 2.31 -13.45 25.97
N LEU A 476 1.21 -13.67 25.24
CA LEU A 476 0.70 -15.02 24.96
C LEU A 476 1.73 -15.86 24.19
N VAL A 477 2.35 -15.29 23.16
CA VAL A 477 3.37 -15.96 22.34
C VAL A 477 4.57 -16.35 23.19
N CYS A 478 5.02 -15.48 24.09
CA CYS A 478 6.11 -15.78 25.03
C CYS A 478 5.75 -16.98 25.92
N ILE A 479 4.56 -17.00 26.52
CA ILE A 479 4.10 -18.12 27.38
C ILE A 479 4.01 -19.43 26.57
N CYS A 480 3.46 -19.36 25.36
CA CYS A 480 3.36 -20.53 24.48
C CYS A 480 4.75 -21.10 24.14
N ASN A 481 5.70 -20.21 23.86
CA ASN A 481 7.05 -20.62 23.49
C ASN A 481 7.84 -21.18 24.68
N GLU A 482 7.61 -20.66 25.89
CA GLU A 482 8.16 -21.21 27.13
C GLU A 482 7.67 -22.64 27.34
N TYR A 483 6.36 -22.86 27.19
CA TYR A 483 5.76 -24.19 27.29
C TYR A 483 6.34 -25.17 26.26
N LEU A 484 6.47 -24.76 25.00
CA LEU A 484 7.05 -25.58 23.94
C LEU A 484 8.51 -25.94 24.22
N TYR A 485 9.27 -25.01 24.78
CA TYR A 485 10.65 -25.24 25.17
C TYR A 485 10.76 -26.32 26.26
N TRP A 486 9.99 -26.20 27.35
CA TRP A 486 9.98 -27.19 28.44
C TRP A 486 9.49 -28.56 27.98
N LEU A 487 8.47 -28.63 27.12
CA LEU A 487 8.03 -29.88 26.50
C LEU A 487 9.11 -30.54 25.64
N THR A 488 9.84 -29.74 24.88
CA THR A 488 10.93 -30.25 24.05
C THR A 488 12.05 -30.80 24.93
N ARG A 489 12.37 -30.11 26.03
CA ARG A 489 13.40 -30.55 26.98
C ARG A 489 13.01 -31.79 27.77
N SER A 490 11.72 -31.96 28.08
CA SER A 490 11.19 -33.12 28.80
C SER A 490 10.95 -34.35 27.91
N GLY A 491 11.14 -34.22 26.59
CA GLY A 491 10.89 -35.31 25.62
C GLY A 491 9.40 -35.54 25.31
N ALA A 492 8.48 -34.75 25.89
CA ALA A 492 7.03 -34.90 25.71
C ALA A 492 6.48 -34.12 24.50
N ARG A 493 7.30 -33.89 23.45
CA ARG A 493 6.96 -32.99 22.34
C ARG A 493 5.63 -33.34 21.68
N ASN A 494 5.26 -34.62 21.58
CA ASN A 494 4.01 -35.06 20.93
C ASN A 494 2.71 -34.56 21.59
N GLN A 495 2.76 -34.01 22.80
CA GLN A 495 1.58 -33.55 23.56
C GLN A 495 1.33 -32.04 23.50
N TYR A 496 2.07 -31.29 22.67
CA TYR A 496 2.01 -29.82 22.66
C TYR A 496 0.64 -29.22 22.31
N LYS A 497 -0.17 -29.92 21.50
CA LYS A 497 -1.41 -29.39 20.92
C LYS A 497 -2.42 -28.98 21.99
N LEU A 498 -2.73 -29.92 22.90
CA LEU A 498 -3.70 -29.70 23.97
C LEU A 498 -3.21 -28.67 24.99
N GLY A 499 -1.93 -28.73 25.40
CA GLY A 499 -1.41 -27.81 26.39
C GLY A 499 -1.33 -26.35 25.90
N LEU A 500 -1.06 -26.12 24.61
CA LEU A 500 -1.16 -24.78 24.04
C LEU A 500 -2.58 -24.21 24.15
N SER A 501 -3.61 -25.03 23.95
CA SER A 501 -5.00 -24.58 24.03
C SER A 501 -5.46 -24.37 25.47
N VAL A 502 -4.96 -25.17 26.43
CA VAL A 502 -5.12 -24.89 27.86
C VAL A 502 -4.50 -23.54 28.23
N ILE A 503 -3.28 -23.26 27.77
CA ILE A 503 -2.59 -21.99 28.01
C ILE A 503 -3.39 -20.81 27.45
N TRP A 504 -3.89 -20.90 26.22
CA TRP A 504 -4.70 -19.84 25.61
C TRP A 504 -5.99 -19.58 26.42
N GLY A 505 -6.65 -20.64 26.88
CA GLY A 505 -7.87 -20.56 27.70
C GLY A 505 -7.63 -19.91 29.06
N LEU A 506 -6.59 -20.36 29.79
CA LEU A 506 -6.21 -19.78 31.08
C LEU A 506 -5.79 -18.31 30.94
N TYR A 507 -5.05 -17.99 29.88
CA TYR A 507 -4.65 -16.61 29.58
C TYR A 507 -5.85 -15.71 29.29
N ALA A 508 -6.81 -16.18 28.48
CA ALA A 508 -8.04 -15.45 28.21
C ALA A 508 -8.85 -15.19 29.48
N LEU A 509 -8.98 -16.19 30.37
CA LEU A 509 -9.65 -16.03 31.66
C LEU A 509 -8.95 -15.01 32.56
N ALA A 510 -7.61 -15.03 32.62
CA ALA A 510 -6.83 -14.07 33.38
C ALA A 510 -7.03 -12.63 32.87
N ILE A 511 -6.99 -12.40 31.54
CA ILE A 511 -7.26 -11.08 30.97
C ILE A 511 -8.71 -10.65 31.23
N LEU A 512 -9.67 -11.57 31.11
CA LEU A 512 -11.07 -11.26 31.37
C LEU A 512 -11.27 -10.78 32.80
N PHE A 513 -10.68 -11.50 33.77
CA PHE A 513 -10.71 -11.12 35.18
C PHE A 513 -10.08 -9.74 35.40
N LEU A 514 -8.87 -9.49 34.89
CA LEU A 514 -8.22 -8.18 35.00
C LEU A 514 -9.04 -7.07 34.31
N GLY A 515 -9.66 -7.37 33.17
CA GLY A 515 -10.53 -6.44 32.43
C GLY A 515 -11.85 -6.11 33.14
N LEU A 516 -12.34 -7.02 33.99
CA LEU A 516 -13.49 -6.78 34.87
C LEU A 516 -13.06 -5.97 36.10
N THR A 517 -11.97 -6.38 36.78
CA THR A 517 -11.46 -5.73 38.00
C THR A 517 -11.02 -4.28 37.77
N TYR A 518 -10.40 -3.97 36.62
CA TYR A 518 -9.92 -2.62 36.28
C TYR A 518 -10.85 -1.83 35.34
N ASP A 519 -12.07 -2.34 35.12
CA ASP A 519 -13.07 -1.80 34.18
C ASP A 519 -12.52 -1.37 32.80
N LYS A 520 -11.66 -2.21 32.21
CA LYS A 520 -11.07 -1.94 30.88
C LYS A 520 -11.85 -2.69 29.79
N LYS A 521 -12.75 -1.98 29.10
CA LYS A 521 -13.52 -2.51 27.95
C LYS A 521 -12.66 -3.26 26.93
N ASN A 522 -11.52 -2.69 26.54
CA ASN A 522 -10.63 -3.29 25.55
C ASN A 522 -10.10 -4.67 25.98
N TRP A 523 -9.75 -4.83 27.26
CA TRP A 523 -9.22 -6.09 27.78
C TRP A 523 -10.29 -7.18 27.76
N ARG A 524 -11.53 -6.84 28.11
CA ARG A 524 -12.68 -7.77 28.05
C ARG A 524 -12.94 -8.26 26.62
N ILE A 525 -12.94 -7.36 25.63
CA ILE A 525 -13.15 -7.73 24.22
C ILE A 525 -12.03 -8.66 23.74
N TRP A 526 -10.77 -8.37 24.10
CA TRP A 526 -9.64 -9.21 23.73
C TRP A 526 -9.67 -10.58 24.37
N ALA A 527 -10.03 -10.66 25.66
CA ALA A 527 -10.21 -11.93 26.35
C ALA A 527 -11.27 -12.80 25.67
N ILE A 528 -12.42 -12.22 25.32
CA ILE A 528 -13.49 -12.93 24.61
C ILE A 528 -12.98 -13.42 23.24
N PHE A 529 -12.28 -12.58 22.48
CA PHE A 529 -11.73 -12.96 21.19
C PHE A 529 -10.75 -14.15 21.30
N ILE A 530 -9.77 -14.09 22.21
CA ILE A 530 -8.80 -15.18 22.42
C ILE A 530 -9.51 -16.44 22.89
N PHE A 531 -10.50 -16.32 23.78
CA PHE A 531 -11.30 -17.45 24.26
C PHE A 531 -12.07 -18.13 23.11
N THR A 532 -12.70 -17.34 22.24
CA THR A 532 -13.37 -17.85 21.04
C THR A 532 -12.40 -18.54 20.09
N CYS A 533 -11.22 -17.94 19.82
CA CYS A 533 -10.18 -18.57 19.00
C CYS A 533 -9.67 -19.88 19.62
N THR A 534 -9.54 -19.94 20.95
CA THR A 534 -9.11 -21.15 21.67
C THR A 534 -10.12 -22.27 21.49
N ILE A 535 -11.41 -21.98 21.68
CA ILE A 535 -12.50 -22.94 21.46
C ILE A 535 -12.46 -23.44 20.01
N LEU A 536 -12.39 -22.52 19.05
CA LEU A 536 -12.38 -22.88 17.63
C LEU A 536 -11.19 -23.77 17.27
N LYS A 537 -9.98 -23.41 17.73
CA LYS A 537 -8.77 -24.21 17.53
C LYS A 537 -8.89 -25.60 18.17
N LEU A 538 -9.42 -25.65 19.40
CA LEU A 538 -9.65 -26.90 20.12
C LEU A 538 -10.56 -27.83 19.30
N PHE A 539 -11.65 -27.30 18.75
CA PHE A 539 -12.61 -28.07 17.96
C PHE A 539 -12.12 -28.48 16.56
N ILE A 540 -11.46 -27.57 15.85
CA ILE A 540 -11.05 -27.79 14.46
C ILE A 540 -9.77 -28.59 14.36
N TYR A 541 -8.76 -28.26 15.19
CA TYR A 541 -7.40 -28.74 15.05
C TYR A 541 -6.98 -29.72 16.16
N ASP A 542 -7.30 -29.44 17.42
CA ASP A 542 -6.83 -30.31 18.52
C ASP A 542 -7.68 -31.58 18.66
N LEU A 543 -9.00 -31.49 18.49
CA LEU A 543 -9.93 -32.62 18.46
C LEU A 543 -9.99 -33.31 17.09
N SER A 544 -9.23 -32.86 16.08
CA SER A 544 -9.23 -33.49 14.75
C SER A 544 -8.58 -34.87 14.73
N ALA A 545 -7.75 -35.19 15.73
CA ALA A 545 -7.11 -36.49 15.90
C ALA A 545 -8.02 -37.51 16.61
N LEU A 546 -9.16 -37.07 17.15
CA LEU A 546 -10.17 -37.99 17.69
C LEU A 546 -10.94 -38.65 16.55
N SER A 547 -11.45 -39.85 16.82
CA SER A 547 -12.35 -40.54 15.89
C SER A 547 -13.56 -39.66 15.55
N THR A 548 -14.05 -39.77 14.32
CA THR A 548 -15.19 -38.98 13.80
C THR A 548 -16.41 -39.01 14.73
N ILE A 549 -16.61 -40.15 15.41
CA ILE A 549 -17.67 -40.37 16.39
C ILE A 549 -17.45 -39.54 17.67
N ALA A 550 -16.25 -39.60 18.26
CA ALA A 550 -15.93 -38.83 19.47
C ALA A 550 -16.01 -37.31 19.21
N LYS A 551 -15.56 -36.86 18.03
CA LYS A 551 -15.67 -35.45 17.60
C LYS A 551 -17.13 -34.98 17.53
N THR A 552 -17.99 -35.80 16.94
CA THR A 552 -19.44 -35.51 16.81
C THR A 552 -20.12 -35.41 18.17
N ILE A 553 -19.80 -36.33 19.09
CA ILE A 553 -20.35 -36.34 20.46
C ILE A 553 -19.91 -35.07 21.22
N VAL A 554 -18.61 -34.78 21.28
CA VAL A 554 -18.08 -33.63 22.04
C VAL A 554 -18.61 -32.30 21.48
N MET A 555 -18.73 -32.16 20.15
CA MET A 555 -19.31 -30.97 19.51
C MET A 555 -20.79 -30.79 19.82
N THR A 556 -21.58 -31.86 19.73
CA THR A 556 -23.03 -31.81 19.99
C THR A 556 -23.31 -31.45 21.44
N PHE A 557 -22.64 -32.13 22.39
CA PHE A 557 -22.84 -31.87 23.82
C PHE A 557 -22.34 -30.48 24.23
N THR A 558 -21.21 -30.02 23.70
CA THR A 558 -20.72 -28.66 24.00
C THR A 558 -21.64 -27.58 23.41
N GLY A 559 -22.16 -27.78 22.20
CA GLY A 559 -23.16 -26.89 21.60
C GLY A 559 -24.44 -26.77 22.44
N ILE A 560 -24.94 -27.91 22.95
CA ILE A 560 -26.08 -27.94 23.87
C ILE A 560 -25.75 -27.21 25.17
N ILE A 561 -24.58 -27.45 25.77
CA ILE A 561 -24.15 -26.79 27.01
C ILE A 561 -24.05 -25.27 26.84
N LEU A 562 -23.50 -24.78 25.72
CA LEU A 562 -23.43 -23.34 25.44
C LEU A 562 -24.81 -22.71 25.22
N LEU A 563 -25.73 -23.40 24.54
CA LEU A 563 -27.12 -22.95 24.39
C LEU A 563 -27.83 -22.88 25.74
N VAL A 564 -27.67 -23.90 26.58
CA VAL A 564 -28.22 -23.92 27.94
C VAL A 564 -27.61 -22.81 28.80
N ALA A 565 -26.28 -22.62 28.76
CA ALA A 565 -25.61 -21.55 29.50
C ALA A 565 -26.08 -20.15 29.02
N SER A 566 -26.22 -19.94 27.71
CA SER A 566 -26.77 -18.71 27.14
C SER A 566 -28.22 -18.47 27.55
N PHE A 567 -29.04 -19.53 27.56
CA PHE A 567 -30.43 -19.47 28.01
C PHE A 567 -30.51 -19.12 29.50
N LEU A 568 -29.72 -19.78 30.35
CA LEU A 568 -29.65 -19.51 31.79
C LEU A 568 -29.17 -18.08 32.06
N TYR A 569 -28.12 -17.61 31.37
CA TYR A 569 -27.65 -16.23 31.50
C TYR A 569 -28.76 -15.23 31.20
N ASN A 570 -29.48 -15.38 30.09
CA ASN A 570 -30.59 -14.49 29.72
C ASN A 570 -31.79 -14.60 30.68
N LYS A 571 -32.13 -15.82 31.13
CA LYS A 571 -33.24 -16.06 32.06
C LYS A 571 -32.98 -15.44 33.43
N TYR A 572 -31.74 -15.49 33.92
CA TYR A 572 -31.38 -15.03 35.26
C TYR A 572 -30.69 -13.66 35.29
N LYS A 573 -30.47 -13.01 34.15
CA LYS A 573 -29.89 -11.66 34.04
C LYS A 573 -30.59 -10.64 34.96
N ASN A 574 -31.92 -10.70 35.03
CA ASN A 574 -32.73 -9.79 35.85
C ASN A 574 -32.72 -10.13 37.35
N VAL A 575 -32.30 -11.36 37.71
CA VAL A 575 -32.18 -11.82 39.10
C VAL A 575 -30.77 -11.57 39.63
N LEU A 576 -29.75 -11.71 38.78
CA LEU A 576 -28.33 -11.48 39.11
C LEU A 576 -27.94 -10.00 39.11
N MET A 577 -28.70 -9.16 38.40
CA MET A 577 -28.59 -7.70 38.42
C MET A 577 -29.99 -7.12 38.63
N PRO A 578 -30.46 -6.99 39.88
CA PRO A 578 -31.69 -6.27 40.14
C PRO A 578 -31.51 -4.86 39.59
N LYS A 579 -32.39 -4.43 38.68
CA LYS A 579 -32.45 -3.01 38.32
C LYS A 579 -32.74 -2.24 39.61
N GLU A 580 -31.92 -1.23 39.91
CA GLU A 580 -32.28 -0.25 40.94
C GLU A 580 -33.70 0.27 40.61
N PRO A 581 -34.56 0.43 41.64
CA PRO A 581 -35.93 0.83 41.42
C PRO A 581 -35.93 2.18 40.70
N GLU A 582 -36.50 2.20 39.49
CA GLU A 582 -36.92 3.43 38.84
C GLU A 582 -37.86 4.13 39.81
N ASN A 583 -37.41 5.25 40.39
CA ASN A 583 -38.28 6.15 41.13
C ASN A 583 -39.31 6.72 40.15
N GLU A 584 -40.44 6.02 40.04
CA GLU A 584 -41.71 6.62 39.69
C GLU A 584 -42.09 7.61 40.79
N GLN A 585 -41.73 8.87 40.60
CA GLN A 585 -42.58 9.98 41.01
C GLN A 585 -42.90 10.77 39.75
N GLY A 586 -44.08 10.47 39.19
CA GLY A 586 -44.76 11.32 38.24
C GLY A 586 -45.40 12.55 38.90
N LEU A 587 -46.00 13.35 38.01
CA LEU A 587 -46.79 14.59 38.21
C LEU A 587 -45.99 15.89 38.32
#